data_AF-A0A368FNC1-F1
#
_entry.id   AF-A0A368FNC1-F1
#
_cell.length_a   1.000
_cell.length_b   1.000
_cell.length_c   1.000
_cell.angle_alpha   90.00
_cell.angle_beta   90.00
_cell.angle_gamma   90.00
#
_symmetry.space_group_name_H-M   'P 1'
#
loop_
_entity.id
_entity.type
_entity.pdbx_description
1 polymer ?
#
loop_
_entity_poly.entity_id
_entity_poly.type
_entity_poly.pdbx_seq_one_letter_code
_entity_poly.pdbx_strand_id
1 'polypeptide(L)'
;MYLFIPTDIEAIKKKESMNHDANFAFIVKTSDGVEIVKWYVMCALEEECMAPPGSRLWCKFTSDRFNDYANCNRSHSLSYMYDQSAINLLLANSYGYNFKNYVSSIGEGITIDRAPEPGLTEKDLLCGES
;
A
#
# COMPACT_ATOMS: atom_id res chain seq x y z
N MET A 1 -0.56 11.57 -2.84
CA MET A 1 -1.41 10.73 -1.97
C MET A 1 -2.47 11.48 -1.14
N TYR A 2 -2.15 12.29 -0.11
CA TYR A 2 -3.19 12.91 0.76
C TYR A 2 -4.13 13.92 0.08
N LEU A 3 -3.79 14.38 -1.12
CA LEU A 3 -4.67 15.19 -1.98
C LEU A 3 -5.72 14.34 -2.71
N PHE A 4 -5.50 13.03 -2.84
CA PHE A 4 -6.33 12.11 -3.63
C PHE A 4 -7.12 11.14 -2.74
N ILE A 5 -6.54 10.71 -1.62
CA ILE A 5 -7.21 9.86 -0.64
C ILE A 5 -7.57 10.75 0.57
N PRO A 6 -8.86 11.11 0.75
CA PRO A 6 -9.29 11.90 1.90
C PRO A 6 -9.06 11.10 3.19
N THR A 7 -8.43 11.72 4.17
CA THR A 7 -8.07 11.07 5.44
C THR A 7 -8.05 12.10 6.58
N ASP A 8 -8.20 11.63 7.81
CA ASP A 8 -8.00 12.44 9.01
C ASP A 8 -6.51 12.51 9.35
N ILE A 9 -5.89 13.64 9.03
CA ILE A 9 -4.46 13.90 9.24
C ILE A 9 -4.07 13.82 10.72
N GLU A 10 -4.96 14.20 11.64
CA GLU A 10 -4.66 14.12 13.07
C GLU A 10 -4.81 12.69 13.60
N ALA A 11 -5.68 11.89 13.00
CA ALA A 11 -5.80 10.48 13.34
C ALA A 11 -4.58 9.66 12.88
N ILE A 12 -4.04 9.90 11.68
CA ILE A 12 -2.89 9.13 11.16
C ILE A 12 -1.56 9.43 11.87
N LYS A 13 -1.46 10.55 12.59
CA LYS A 13 -0.29 10.89 13.42
C LYS A 13 -0.22 10.06 14.71
N LYS A 14 -1.33 9.42 15.10
CA LYS A 14 -1.41 8.62 16.31
C LYS A 14 -0.60 7.33 16.16
N LYS A 15 -0.01 6.87 17.26
CA LYS A 15 0.78 5.62 17.29
C LYS A 15 -0.06 4.40 16.89
N GLU A 16 -1.35 4.44 17.18
CA GLU A 16 -2.35 3.43 16.83
C GLU A 16 -2.58 3.32 15.33
N SER A 17 -2.22 4.35 14.55
CA SER A 17 -2.34 4.37 13.09
C SER A 17 -1.00 4.15 12.39
N MET A 18 -0.06 3.48 13.06
CA MET A 18 1.25 3.17 12.49
C MET A 18 1.11 2.38 11.18
N ASN A 19 1.81 2.84 10.14
CA ASN A 19 1.91 2.11 8.89
C ASN A 19 2.86 0.92 9.05
N HIS A 20 2.51 -0.20 8.42
CA HIS A 20 3.33 -1.41 8.37
C HIS A 20 3.74 -1.71 6.93
N ASP A 21 4.93 -2.28 6.74
CA ASP A 21 5.34 -2.76 5.42
C ASP A 21 4.35 -3.82 4.92
N ALA A 22 3.72 -3.55 3.78
CA ALA A 22 2.74 -4.43 3.16
C ALA A 22 3.40 -5.20 2.02
N ASN A 23 4.21 -6.21 2.36
CA ASN A 23 4.82 -7.08 1.34
C ASN A 23 3.81 -8.06 0.73
N PHE A 24 2.72 -8.35 1.44
CA PHE A 24 1.66 -9.25 1.00
C PHE A 24 0.33 -8.85 1.63
N ALA A 25 -0.74 -8.85 0.84
CA ALA A 25 -2.10 -8.62 1.30
C ALA A 25 -2.99 -9.79 0.86
N PHE A 26 -3.68 -10.41 1.82
CA PHE A 26 -4.73 -11.39 1.55
C PHE A 26 -6.08 -10.69 1.62
N ILE A 27 -6.74 -10.54 0.47
CA ILE A 27 -8.01 -9.81 0.36
C ILE A 27 -9.10 -10.79 -0.07
N VAL A 28 -10.09 -10.99 0.81
CA VAL A 28 -11.28 -11.80 0.49
C VAL A 28 -12.27 -10.95 -0.30
N LYS A 29 -12.91 -11.55 -1.31
CA LYS A 29 -13.91 -10.87 -2.15
C LYS A 29 -15.21 -10.61 -1.39
N THR A 30 -15.23 -9.53 -0.61
CA THR A 30 -16.41 -8.95 0.04
C THR A 30 -16.73 -7.59 -0.58
N SER A 31 -17.90 -7.01 -0.28
CA SER A 31 -18.22 -5.62 -0.69
C SER A 31 -17.14 -4.64 -0.26
N ASP A 32 -16.68 -4.78 0.98
CA ASP A 32 -15.74 -3.87 1.63
C ASP A 32 -14.34 -4.06 1.03
N GLY A 33 -13.90 -5.30 0.84
CA GLY A 33 -12.62 -5.61 0.21
C GLY A 33 -12.56 -5.12 -1.25
N VAL A 34 -13.66 -5.30 -2.00
CA VAL A 34 -13.76 -4.77 -3.36
C VAL A 34 -13.69 -3.24 -3.38
N GLU A 35 -14.34 -2.56 -2.44
CA GLU A 35 -14.33 -1.10 -2.38
C GLU A 35 -12.93 -0.55 -2.07
N ILE A 36 -12.23 -1.14 -1.09
CA ILE A 36 -10.84 -0.79 -0.77
C ILE A 36 -9.93 -1.00 -1.99
N VAL A 37 -10.07 -2.13 -2.69
CA VAL A 37 -9.26 -2.43 -3.89
C VAL A 37 -9.58 -1.47 -5.03
N LYS A 38 -10.84 -1.05 -5.22
CA LYS A 38 -11.17 -0.04 -6.23
C LYS A 38 -10.45 1.28 -5.96
N TRP A 39 -10.49 1.79 -4.73
CA TRP A 39 -9.78 3.01 -4.36
C TRP A 39 -8.28 2.88 -4.55
N TYR A 40 -7.72 1.73 -4.19
CA TYR A 40 -6.32 1.43 -4.40
C TYR A 40 -5.95 1.46 -5.90
N VAL A 41 -6.74 0.80 -6.76
CA VAL A 41 -6.54 0.81 -8.21
C VAL A 41 -6.74 2.19 -8.81
N MET A 42 -7.75 2.96 -8.38
CA MET A 42 -7.95 4.34 -8.84
C MET A 42 -6.74 5.22 -8.52
N CYS A 43 -6.15 5.09 -7.33
CA CYS A 43 -4.90 5.78 -6.98
C CYS A 43 -3.71 5.29 -7.82
N ALA A 44 -3.65 4.01 -8.18
CA ALA A 44 -2.59 3.50 -9.06
C ALA A 44 -2.70 4.01 -10.51
N LEU A 45 -3.91 4.34 -10.96
CA LEU A 45 -4.17 4.89 -12.30
C LEU A 45 -3.91 6.40 -12.39
N GLU A 46 -3.78 7.09 -11.25
CA GLU A 46 -3.46 8.51 -11.18
C GLU A 46 -1.95 8.69 -10.94
N GLU A 47 -1.25 9.27 -11.92
CA GLU A 47 0.22 9.37 -11.96
C GLU A 47 0.78 9.94 -10.65
N GLU A 48 0.15 10.98 -10.12
CA GLU A 48 0.64 11.69 -8.94
C GLU A 48 0.13 11.10 -7.60
N CYS A 49 -0.76 10.12 -7.61
CA CYS A 49 -1.36 9.62 -6.38
C CYS A 49 -0.38 8.74 -5.60
N MET A 50 0.13 7.67 -6.24
CA MET A 50 1.16 6.80 -5.68
C MET A 50 2.58 7.32 -5.96
N ALA A 51 2.83 8.07 -7.02
CA ALA A 51 4.19 8.57 -7.30
C ALA A 51 4.20 10.10 -7.43
N PRO A 52 3.81 10.85 -6.39
CA PRO A 52 3.78 12.31 -6.46
C PRO A 52 5.17 12.85 -6.84
N PRO A 53 5.24 13.94 -7.63
CA PRO A 53 6.50 14.54 -8.04
C PRO A 53 7.44 14.77 -6.87
N GLY A 54 8.58 14.09 -6.90
CA GLY A 54 9.53 14.08 -5.81
C GLY A 54 9.41 12.90 -4.84
N SER A 55 8.79 11.79 -5.11
CA SER A 55 8.93 10.63 -4.22
C SER A 55 10.40 10.16 -4.00
N ARG A 56 10.87 10.02 -2.73
CA ARG A 56 12.18 9.42 -2.33
C ARG A 56 11.99 8.05 -1.66
N LEU A 57 13.01 7.19 -1.78
CA LEU A 57 13.14 5.88 -1.12
C LEU A 57 13.65 5.94 0.34
N TRP A 58 14.13 7.09 0.82
CA TRP A 58 14.72 7.18 2.16
C TRP A 58 14.13 8.35 2.96
N CYS A 59 13.57 8.02 4.11
CA CYS A 59 12.95 8.95 5.04
C CYS A 59 13.90 9.30 6.18
N LYS A 60 14.16 10.59 6.38
CA LYS A 60 14.83 11.08 7.59
C LYS A 60 13.79 11.56 8.58
N PHE A 61 13.63 10.83 9.67
CA PHE A 61 12.83 11.26 10.83
C PHE A 61 13.73 12.05 11.78
N THR A 62 13.21 13.10 12.41
CA THR A 62 13.91 13.75 13.53
C THR A 62 13.44 13.14 14.86
N SER A 63 13.62 13.81 16.00
CA SER A 63 13.27 13.26 17.31
C SER A 63 11.78 12.95 17.47
N ASP A 64 10.89 13.59 16.69
CA ASP A 64 9.45 13.41 16.78
C ASP A 64 8.89 12.78 15.49
N ARG A 65 9.07 11.47 15.35
CA ARG A 65 8.64 10.68 14.17
C ARG A 65 7.15 10.76 13.81
N PHE A 66 6.29 11.28 14.70
CA PHE A 66 4.84 11.35 14.50
C PHE A 66 4.38 12.75 14.09
N ASN A 67 5.10 13.80 14.50
CA ASN A 67 4.80 15.17 14.12
C ASN A 67 5.74 15.73 13.04
N ASP A 68 6.92 15.12 12.88
CA ASP A 68 7.87 15.51 11.85
C ASP A 68 7.41 15.03 10.49
N TYR A 69 7.23 15.96 9.56
CA TYR A 69 7.08 15.61 8.16
C TYR A 69 8.39 14.99 7.66
N ALA A 70 8.41 13.66 7.57
CA ALA A 70 9.48 12.96 6.94
C ALA A 70 9.49 13.38 5.46
N ASN A 71 10.57 14.01 5.02
CA ASN A 71 10.75 14.50 3.64
C ASN A 71 10.90 13.37 2.61
N CYS A 72 10.13 12.29 2.79
CA CYS A 72 10.03 11.14 1.92
C CYS A 72 9.43 11.52 0.56
N ASN A 73 8.66 12.61 0.47
CA ASN A 73 7.93 12.98 -0.73
C ASN A 73 8.65 14.04 -1.61
N ARG A 74 9.98 14.29 -1.50
CA ARG A 74 10.69 15.24 -2.45
C ARG A 74 12.07 14.86 -3.10
N SER A 75 12.23 14.08 -4.19
CA SER A 75 13.08 14.23 -5.40
C SER A 75 13.02 13.00 -6.34
N HIS A 76 13.17 13.19 -7.65
CA HIS A 76 13.15 12.22 -8.78
C HIS A 76 13.76 10.82 -8.51
N SER A 77 12.92 9.80 -8.70
CA SER A 77 13.22 8.41 -9.11
C SER A 77 13.09 7.29 -8.05
N LEU A 78 12.20 6.34 -8.40
CA LEU A 78 11.93 4.98 -7.90
C LEU A 78 10.83 4.82 -6.80
N SER A 79 9.66 4.35 -7.28
CA SER A 79 8.31 4.31 -6.69
C SER A 79 7.96 3.13 -5.76
N TYR A 80 8.85 2.64 -4.90
CA TYR A 80 8.56 1.41 -4.12
C TYR A 80 8.01 1.62 -2.70
N MET A 81 7.79 2.86 -2.24
CA MET A 81 7.31 3.14 -0.86
C MET A 81 5.86 3.64 -0.78
N TYR A 82 5.13 3.61 -1.89
CA TYR A 82 3.87 4.35 -2.02
C TYR A 82 2.63 3.48 -2.23
N ASP A 83 2.80 2.29 -2.82
CA ASP A 83 1.79 1.23 -2.80
C ASP A 83 1.50 0.79 -1.35
N GLN A 84 2.56 0.51 -0.59
CA GLN A 84 2.51 0.11 0.80
C GLN A 84 1.85 1.19 1.67
N SER A 85 2.11 2.47 1.40
CA SER A 85 1.48 3.55 2.18
C SER A 85 0.04 3.85 1.73
N ALA A 86 -0.30 3.68 0.45
CA ALA A 86 -1.67 3.84 -0.04
C ALA A 86 -2.62 2.79 0.55
N ILE A 87 -2.22 1.51 0.59
CA ILE A 87 -3.08 0.46 1.15
C ILE A 87 -3.27 0.62 2.66
N ASN A 88 -2.21 0.96 3.41
CA ASN A 88 -2.35 1.24 4.84
C ASN A 88 -3.28 2.42 5.12
N LEU A 89 -3.23 3.47 4.29
CA LEU A 89 -4.10 4.64 4.43
C LEU A 89 -5.57 4.29 4.20
N LEU A 90 -5.87 3.53 3.15
CA LEU A 90 -7.22 3.07 2.84
C LEU A 90 -7.79 2.16 3.94
N LEU A 91 -6.94 1.28 4.49
CA LEU A 91 -7.30 0.43 5.62
C LEU A 91 -7.51 1.26 6.90
N ALA A 92 -6.63 2.21 7.20
CA ALA A 92 -6.76 3.10 8.35
C ALA A 92 -8.09 3.89 8.31
N ASN A 93 -8.44 4.45 7.15
CA ASN A 93 -9.70 5.14 6.93
C ASN A 93 -10.92 4.23 7.21
N SER A 94 -10.85 2.97 6.76
CA SER A 94 -11.97 2.03 6.85
C SER A 94 -12.11 1.39 8.23
N TYR A 95 -11.01 1.30 9.00
CA TYR A 95 -10.94 0.54 10.24
C TYR A 95 -10.56 1.39 11.46
N GLY A 96 -10.88 2.69 11.43
CA GLY A 96 -10.82 3.57 12.59
C GLY A 96 -9.40 3.93 13.04
N TYR A 97 -8.45 4.01 12.11
CA TYR A 97 -7.06 4.43 12.36
C TYR A 97 -6.36 3.60 13.43
N ASN A 98 -6.71 2.31 13.50
CA ASN A 98 -6.12 1.35 14.42
C ASN A 98 -5.60 0.15 13.63
N PHE A 99 -4.28 0.06 13.49
CA PHE A 99 -3.63 -0.98 12.69
C PHE A 99 -4.00 -2.39 13.12
N LYS A 100 -4.35 -2.60 14.40
CA LYS A 100 -4.73 -3.91 14.93
C LYS A 100 -5.99 -4.48 14.30
N ASN A 101 -6.80 -3.65 13.65
CA ASN A 101 -8.05 -4.07 13.01
C ASN A 101 -7.85 -4.67 11.61
N TYR A 102 -6.67 -4.47 11.00
CA TYR A 102 -6.42 -4.89 9.61
C TYR A 102 -5.03 -5.47 9.37
N VAL A 103 -4.13 -5.39 10.35
CA VAL A 103 -2.84 -6.09 10.33
C VAL A 103 -2.99 -7.41 11.06
N SER A 104 -2.67 -8.51 10.37
CA SER A 104 -2.61 -9.81 11.03
C SER A 104 -1.34 -9.90 11.88
N SER A 105 -1.46 -10.26 13.15
CA SER A 105 -0.32 -10.60 14.02
C SER A 105 0.21 -12.02 13.76
N ILE A 106 -0.03 -12.59 12.58
CA ILE A 106 0.34 -13.97 12.25
C ILE A 106 1.86 -13.99 12.07
N GLY A 107 2.55 -14.73 12.94
CA GLY A 107 4.00 -14.74 13.19
C GLY A 107 4.94 -14.69 11.99
N GLU A 108 5.61 -15.80 11.62
CA GLU A 108 6.70 -15.84 10.61
C GLU A 108 6.23 -15.66 9.15
N GLY A 109 5.21 -14.83 8.91
CA GLY A 109 4.72 -14.50 7.59
C GLY A 109 3.89 -15.61 6.92
N ILE A 110 3.79 -15.51 5.59
CA ILE A 110 3.01 -16.41 4.74
C ILE A 110 3.97 -16.99 3.69
N THR A 111 4.07 -18.32 3.65
CA THR A 111 4.80 -19.03 2.59
C THR A 111 3.85 -19.24 1.41
N ILE A 112 4.17 -18.64 0.26
CA ILE A 112 3.47 -18.91 -0.99
C ILE A 112 4.20 -20.08 -1.66
N ASP A 113 3.58 -21.26 -1.64
CA ASP A 113 4.05 -22.38 -2.45
C ASP A 113 3.57 -22.18 -3.89
N ARG A 114 4.50 -21.88 -4.79
CA ARG A 114 4.22 -21.74 -6.23
C ARG A 114 4.67 -23.01 -6.93
N ALA A 115 3.72 -23.92 -7.14
CA ALA A 115 3.95 -25.04 -8.04
C ALA A 115 3.66 -24.60 -9.48
N PRO A 116 4.54 -24.90 -10.47
CA PRO A 116 4.19 -24.75 -11.87
C PRO A 116 3.03 -25.69 -12.18
N GLU A 117 2.01 -25.19 -12.88
CA GLU A 117 0.94 -26.06 -13.37
C GLU A 117 1.56 -27.03 -14.40
N PRO A 118 1.44 -28.36 -14.20
CA PRO A 118 2.04 -29.31 -15.12
C PRO A 118 1.42 -29.14 -16.51
N GLY A 119 2.23 -28.74 -17.49
CA GLY A 119 1.79 -28.62 -18.89
C GLY A 119 1.63 -27.19 -19.42
N LEU A 120 1.88 -26.15 -18.62
CA LEU A 120 2.02 -24.79 -19.16
C LEU A 120 3.26 -24.69 -20.06
N THR A 121 3.06 -24.28 -21.32
CA THR A 121 4.12 -24.03 -22.28
C THR A 121 4.31 -22.52 -22.48
N GLU A 122 5.46 -22.13 -23.04
CA GLU A 122 5.78 -20.72 -23.32
C GLU A 122 4.72 -20.05 -24.21
N LYS A 123 4.03 -20.81 -25.07
CA LYS A 123 2.94 -20.32 -25.92
C LYS A 123 1.69 -19.92 -25.14
N ASP A 124 1.45 -20.53 -23.98
CA ASP A 124 0.31 -20.22 -23.11
C ASP A 124 0.53 -18.94 -22.30
N LEU A 125 1.79 -18.47 -22.24
CA LEU A 125 2.19 -17.24 -21.54
C LEU A 125 2.33 -16.04 -22.49
N LEU A 126 2.30 -16.27 -23.80
CA LEU A 126 2.30 -15.21 -24.79
C LEU A 126 0.86 -14.74 -24.99
N CYS A 127 0.58 -13.49 -24.63
CA CYS A 127 -0.64 -12.81 -25.05
C CYS A 127 -0.65 -12.77 -26.58
N GLY A 128 -1.39 -13.67 -27.23
CA GLY A 128 -1.48 -13.70 -28.67
C GLY A 128 -2.04 -12.38 -29.21
N GLU A 129 -1.38 -11.82 -30.23
CA GLU A 129 -1.95 -10.77 -31.07
C GLU A 129 -3.26 -11.31 -31.66
N SER A 130 -4.37 -10.71 -31.25
CA SER A 130 -5.71 -10.99 -31.78
C SER A 130 -6.10 -9.92 -32.79
#